data_AF-A0A2C9A6K2-F1
#
_entry.id   AF-A0A2C9A6K2-F1
#
_cell.length_a   1.000
_cell.length_b   1.000
_cell.length_c   1.000
_cell.angle_alpha   90.00
_cell.angle_beta   90.00
_cell.angle_gamma   90.00
#
_symmetry.space_group_name_H-M   'P 1'
#
loop_
_entity.id
_entity.type
_entity.pdbx_description
1 polymer ?
#
loop_
_entity_poly.entity_id
_entity_poly.type
_entity_poly.pdbx_seq_one_letter_code
_entity_poly.pdbx_strand_id
1 'polypeptide(L)'
;MGCFRNIFDAGRFAFAFVAVCVLAFFAACSNTSSTDSAGILIETNTGNKGLARILVSTENLDVVAGDTVVVFKASADTVGDTLYVDTVDYRHVATSIECASGVMSLDSLPVGDYESVSVHPLEGDVRSVAVSWNVEENSTNIDRALDAEFKGAVALVLPEGFVDLASSDEVFEDMPFAVRLPDVKNPCLLDADGNMVRLSRAELADVPTAKASDSAVYWGVMPQVAFDENGAISLDIVESCQSSDRIDLALARHVEHFDSFEPSEAALATGNELASVLGNSRWVDSTDKWFYIPDFKPFSEDGYYMGLSIWFNVDSMQVGEYAQIISAKKDSTGFTLQKRGASGAVNLRLDTRTGVYNTVVGRANGVLDGTWHNYSFKIHGDSVTTFIDGTLLESRQFDAGEGFAAAFNPAIGYGGIRGGIDEVFFFDGTQSNNWMRLFYALQYAVIKE
;
A
#
# COMPACT_ATOMS: atom_id res chain seq x y z
N MET A 1 51.31 56.74 -3.33
CA MET A 1 50.66 57.84 -4.08
C MET A 1 50.45 57.37 -5.51
N GLY A 2 49.22 57.46 -6.02
CA GLY A 2 48.92 57.33 -7.45
C GLY A 2 48.13 56.09 -7.86
N CYS A 3 46.89 56.35 -8.29
CA CYS A 3 46.07 55.54 -9.21
C CYS A 3 45.46 54.23 -8.70
N PHE A 4 44.25 54.31 -8.12
CA PHE A 4 43.12 53.39 -8.36
C PHE A 4 41.87 53.94 -7.65
N ARG A 5 41.26 54.97 -8.22
CA ARG A 5 39.91 55.46 -7.88
C ARG A 5 39.38 56.15 -9.13
N ASN A 6 38.71 55.41 -10.02
CA ASN A 6 37.82 55.92 -11.08
C ASN A 6 37.26 54.77 -11.94
N ILE A 7 36.54 53.80 -11.34
CA ILE A 7 35.72 52.83 -12.11
C ILE A 7 34.27 52.74 -11.60
N PHE A 8 33.92 53.35 -10.46
CA PHE A 8 32.57 53.19 -9.88
C PHE A 8 31.55 54.31 -10.15
N ASP A 9 31.91 55.41 -10.83
CA ASP A 9 30.98 56.51 -11.08
C ASP A 9 30.31 56.50 -12.48
N ALA A 10 30.74 55.63 -13.41
CA ALA A 10 30.13 55.52 -14.74
C ALA A 10 28.89 54.59 -14.79
N GLY A 11 28.75 53.67 -13.82
CA GLY A 11 27.66 52.68 -13.82
C GLY A 11 26.31 53.20 -13.32
N ARG A 12 26.30 54.28 -12.51
CA ARG A 12 25.06 54.82 -11.93
C ARG A 12 24.26 55.72 -12.87
N PHE A 13 24.91 56.36 -13.85
CA PHE A 13 24.22 57.18 -14.85
C PHE A 13 23.62 56.36 -16.01
N ALA A 14 24.18 55.19 -16.33
CA ALA A 14 23.65 54.32 -17.37
C ALA A 14 22.34 53.62 -16.95
N PHE A 15 22.20 53.26 -15.67
CA PHE A 15 20.99 52.59 -15.17
C PHE A 15 19.77 53.52 -15.04
N ALA A 16 19.99 54.81 -14.74
CA ALA A 16 18.91 55.78 -14.62
C ALA A 16 18.31 56.16 -16.00
N PHE A 17 19.10 56.16 -17.08
CA PHE A 17 18.62 56.54 -18.41
C PHE A 17 17.80 55.42 -19.07
N VAL A 18 18.14 54.15 -18.83
CA VAL A 18 17.38 53.00 -19.35
C VAL A 18 16.01 52.87 -18.67
N ALA A 19 15.92 53.14 -17.36
CA ALA A 19 14.65 53.08 -16.63
C ALA A 19 13.64 54.16 -17.08
N VAL A 20 14.10 55.36 -17.43
CA VAL A 20 13.23 56.46 -17.89
C VAL A 20 12.76 56.23 -19.34
N CYS A 21 13.56 55.61 -20.20
CA CYS A 21 13.14 55.28 -21.56
C CYS A 21 12.15 54.10 -21.63
N VAL A 22 12.24 53.13 -20.71
CA VAL A 22 11.27 52.02 -20.63
C VAL A 22 9.91 52.49 -20.11
N LEU A 23 9.87 53.40 -19.13
CA LEU A 23 8.61 53.99 -18.64
C LEU A 23 7.91 54.88 -19.68
N ALA A 24 8.66 55.55 -20.56
CA ALA A 24 8.09 56.33 -21.65
C ALA A 24 7.52 55.46 -22.80
N PHE A 25 8.03 54.22 -22.98
CA PHE A 25 7.53 53.30 -24.00
C PHE A 25 6.21 52.62 -23.59
N PHE A 26 5.97 52.42 -22.27
CA PHE A 26 4.70 51.89 -21.77
C PHE A 26 3.57 52.93 -21.71
N ALA A 27 3.88 54.23 -21.69
CA ALA A 27 2.86 55.29 -21.66
C ALA A 27 2.41 55.77 -23.06
N ALA A 28 3.09 55.37 -24.14
CA ALA A 28 2.79 55.83 -25.50
C ALA A 28 1.87 54.89 -26.30
N CYS A 29 1.41 53.77 -25.71
CA CYS A 29 0.46 52.85 -26.35
C CYS A 29 -0.97 52.95 -25.79
N SER A 30 -1.30 53.94 -24.94
CA SER A 30 -2.67 54.17 -24.50
C SER A 30 -3.22 55.50 -25.06
N ASN A 31 -3.74 55.45 -26.29
CA ASN A 31 -4.71 56.43 -26.77
C ASN A 31 -5.88 55.72 -27.44
N THR A 32 -6.98 55.63 -26.69
CA THR A 32 -8.36 55.95 -27.09
C THR A 32 -8.84 55.53 -28.49
N SER A 33 -9.59 54.43 -28.56
CA SER A 33 -10.97 54.37 -29.08
C SER A 33 -11.38 52.94 -29.49
N SER A 34 -11.47 52.04 -28.52
CA SER A 34 -12.35 50.87 -28.61
C SER A 34 -12.81 50.59 -27.19
N THR A 35 -14.11 50.41 -27.02
CA THR A 35 -14.66 49.73 -25.85
C THR A 35 -14.25 48.26 -25.95
N ASP A 36 -12.97 47.99 -25.70
CA ASP A 36 -12.52 46.66 -25.33
C ASP A 36 -12.89 46.48 -23.88
N SER A 37 -13.84 45.57 -23.66
CA SER A 37 -14.07 44.92 -22.38
C SER A 37 -12.76 44.26 -21.98
N ALA A 38 -11.89 45.02 -21.30
CA ALA A 38 -10.77 44.47 -20.56
C ALA A 38 -11.39 43.57 -19.50
N GLY A 39 -11.46 42.28 -19.82
CA GLY A 39 -11.76 41.24 -18.85
C GLY A 39 -10.76 41.42 -17.72
N ILE A 40 -11.24 41.93 -16.60
CA ILE A 40 -10.48 41.92 -15.38
C ILE A 40 -10.38 40.43 -15.03
N LEU A 41 -9.24 39.82 -15.31
CA LEU A 41 -8.84 38.58 -14.67
C LEU A 41 -8.60 38.94 -13.20
N ILE A 42 -9.68 38.94 -12.42
CA ILE A 42 -9.56 38.77 -10.98
C ILE A 42 -9.30 37.28 -10.84
N GLU A 43 -8.03 36.89 -10.70
CA GLU A 43 -7.72 35.68 -9.95
C GLU A 43 -8.16 35.96 -8.51
N THR A 44 -9.47 35.84 -8.26
CA THR A 44 -9.88 35.51 -6.92
C THR A 44 -9.28 34.15 -6.70
N ASN A 45 -8.25 34.11 -5.89
CA ASN A 45 -7.95 32.94 -5.08
C ASN A 45 -9.19 32.72 -4.18
N THR A 46 -10.32 32.32 -4.77
CA THR A 46 -11.36 31.54 -4.11
C THR A 46 -10.69 30.21 -3.86
N GLY A 47 -9.79 30.21 -2.87
CA GLY A 47 -9.13 29.01 -2.41
C GLY A 47 -10.21 27.96 -2.22
N ASN A 48 -10.07 26.85 -2.94
CA ASN A 48 -10.78 25.59 -2.78
C ASN A 48 -11.90 25.68 -1.74
N LYS A 49 -13.05 26.23 -2.11
CA LYS A 49 -14.25 26.21 -1.26
C LYS A 49 -14.72 24.77 -1.23
N GLY A 50 -14.57 24.11 -0.07
CA GLY A 50 -15.02 22.77 0.20
C GLY A 50 -14.57 21.74 -0.83
N LEU A 51 -13.40 21.15 -0.60
CA LEU A 51 -13.08 19.88 -1.22
C LEU A 51 -13.76 18.79 -0.40
N ALA A 52 -14.45 17.90 -1.11
CA ALA A 52 -15.17 16.80 -0.52
C ALA A 52 -14.81 15.51 -1.25
N ARG A 53 -15.23 14.40 -0.66
CA ARG A 53 -15.10 13.07 -1.25
C ARG A 53 -16.49 12.52 -1.52
N ILE A 54 -16.64 11.81 -2.63
CA ILE A 54 -17.80 10.96 -2.86
C ILE A 54 -17.39 9.59 -3.36
N LEU A 55 -17.95 8.54 -2.74
CA LEU A 55 -17.86 7.17 -3.21
C LEU A 55 -18.99 6.90 -4.19
N VAL A 56 -18.67 6.42 -5.39
CA VAL A 56 -19.65 6.24 -6.47
C VAL A 56 -19.58 4.83 -7.06
N SER A 57 -20.74 4.30 -7.47
CA SER A 57 -20.83 2.99 -8.11
C SER A 57 -20.29 3.04 -9.54
N THR A 58 -19.28 2.23 -9.85
CA THR A 58 -18.76 2.13 -11.22
C THR A 58 -19.75 1.44 -12.15
N GLU A 59 -20.55 0.49 -11.62
CA GLU A 59 -21.58 -0.22 -12.38
C GLU A 59 -22.72 0.72 -12.78
N ASN A 60 -23.20 1.58 -11.85
CA ASN A 60 -24.27 2.53 -12.15
C ASN A 60 -23.85 3.58 -13.20
N LEU A 61 -22.56 3.93 -13.24
CA LEU A 61 -21.98 4.82 -14.25
C LEU A 61 -21.56 4.09 -15.55
N ASP A 62 -21.66 2.76 -15.57
CA ASP A 62 -21.20 1.87 -16.66
C ASP A 62 -19.71 2.05 -17.01
N VAL A 63 -18.87 2.37 -16.02
CA VAL A 63 -17.47 2.78 -16.22
C VAL A 63 -16.53 1.57 -16.27
N VAL A 64 -15.64 1.54 -17.26
CA VAL A 64 -14.54 0.55 -17.34
C VAL A 64 -13.18 1.21 -17.09
N ALA A 65 -12.17 0.39 -16.79
CA ALA A 65 -10.83 0.87 -16.49
C ALA A 65 -10.25 1.69 -17.67
N GLY A 66 -9.75 2.88 -17.37
CA GLY A 66 -9.21 3.84 -18.33
C GLY A 66 -10.22 4.89 -18.83
N ASP A 67 -11.51 4.70 -18.62
CA ASP A 67 -12.52 5.74 -18.90
C ASP A 67 -12.29 6.95 -17.99
N THR A 68 -12.60 8.14 -18.50
CA THR A 68 -12.55 9.39 -17.70
C THR A 68 -13.95 9.84 -17.32
N VAL A 69 -14.21 9.92 -16.01
CA VAL A 69 -15.42 10.54 -15.47
C VAL A 69 -15.16 12.03 -15.30
N VAL A 70 -16.02 12.85 -15.91
CA VAL A 70 -15.95 14.30 -15.90
C VAL A 70 -17.19 14.85 -15.21
N VAL A 71 -16.95 15.61 -14.15
CA VAL A 71 -18.00 16.30 -13.41
C VAL A 71 -17.89 17.78 -13.72
N PHE A 72 -18.93 18.33 -14.35
CA PHE A 72 -19.01 19.74 -14.70
C PHE A 72 -20.10 20.42 -13.88
N LYS A 73 -19.77 21.55 -13.28
CA LYS A 73 -20.75 22.42 -12.64
C LYS A 73 -20.46 23.86 -13.02
N ALA A 74 -21.50 24.58 -13.42
CA ALA A 74 -21.45 26.03 -13.57
C ALA A 74 -22.46 26.65 -12.60
N SER A 75 -21.97 27.49 -11.69
CA SER A 75 -22.82 28.33 -10.84
C SER A 75 -22.65 29.79 -11.21
N ALA A 76 -23.74 30.53 -11.22
CA ALA A 76 -23.71 31.96 -11.46
C ALA A 76 -24.28 32.70 -10.24
N ASP A 77 -23.57 33.73 -9.80
CA ASP A 77 -23.97 34.62 -8.71
C ASP A 77 -23.93 36.08 -9.18
N THR A 78 -24.72 36.95 -8.57
CA THR A 78 -24.76 38.38 -8.89
C THR A 78 -24.45 39.22 -7.66
N VAL A 79 -23.41 40.05 -7.76
CA VAL A 79 -23.10 41.07 -6.75
C VAL A 79 -23.26 42.44 -7.40
N GLY A 80 -24.40 43.09 -7.14
CA GLY A 80 -24.79 44.30 -7.86
C GLY A 80 -25.06 44.01 -9.33
N ASP A 81 -24.43 44.76 -10.23
CA ASP A 81 -24.54 44.60 -11.69
C ASP A 81 -23.48 43.62 -12.27
N THR A 82 -22.65 43.01 -11.42
CA THR A 82 -21.60 42.07 -11.86
C THR A 82 -22.09 40.63 -11.72
N LEU A 83 -22.09 39.90 -12.84
CA LEU A 83 -22.31 38.46 -12.89
C LEU A 83 -20.97 37.74 -12.68
N TYR A 84 -20.91 36.90 -11.66
CA TYR A 84 -19.82 35.97 -11.42
C TYR A 84 -20.26 34.60 -11.90
N VAL A 85 -19.50 33.98 -12.78
CA VAL A 85 -19.71 32.59 -13.19
C VAL A 85 -18.52 31.79 -12.68
N ASP A 86 -18.81 30.82 -11.83
CA ASP A 86 -17.83 29.83 -11.37
C ASP A 86 -18.07 28.54 -12.15
N THR A 87 -17.01 28.02 -12.75
CA THR A 87 -17.05 26.77 -13.54
C THR A 87 -16.06 25.78 -12.96
N VAL A 88 -16.59 24.63 -12.55
CA VAL A 88 -15.84 23.47 -12.10
C VAL A 88 -15.76 22.47 -13.23
N ASP A 89 -14.54 22.04 -13.56
CA ASP A 89 -14.24 20.88 -14.41
C ASP A 89 -13.36 19.94 -13.59
N TYR A 90 -13.98 18.89 -13.05
CA TYR A 90 -13.30 17.83 -12.32
C TYR A 90 -13.21 16.59 -13.20
N ARG A 91 -12.05 15.91 -13.18
CA ARG A 91 -11.78 14.72 -14.00
C ARG A 91 -11.11 13.64 -13.18
N HIS A 92 -11.60 12.42 -13.31
CA HIS A 92 -11.02 11.22 -12.71
C HIS A 92 -10.91 10.11 -13.74
N VAL A 93 -9.77 9.43 -13.77
CA VAL A 93 -9.56 8.26 -14.65
C VAL A 93 -9.81 7.01 -13.83
N ALA A 94 -10.81 6.22 -14.22
CA ALA A 94 -11.17 5.01 -13.50
C ALA A 94 -10.04 3.97 -13.60
N THR A 95 -9.62 3.44 -12.46
CA THR A 95 -8.58 2.41 -12.37
C THR A 95 -9.17 1.01 -12.47
N SER A 96 -8.31 0.02 -12.79
CA SER A 96 -8.74 -1.38 -12.83
C SER A 96 -9.26 -1.87 -11.48
N ILE A 97 -8.66 -1.42 -10.36
CA ILE A 97 -9.11 -1.82 -9.02
C ILE A 97 -10.45 -1.19 -8.65
N GLU A 98 -10.71 0.06 -9.05
CA GLU A 98 -12.01 0.72 -8.85
C GLU A 98 -13.11 -0.06 -9.55
N CYS A 99 -12.94 -0.35 -10.84
CA CYS A 99 -13.91 -1.13 -11.61
C CYS A 99 -14.08 -2.55 -11.07
N ALA A 100 -13.01 -3.22 -10.63
CA ALA A 100 -13.09 -4.56 -10.04
C ALA A 100 -13.83 -4.55 -8.69
N SER A 101 -13.62 -3.52 -7.88
CA SER A 101 -14.32 -3.33 -6.59
C SER A 101 -15.75 -2.82 -6.73
N GLY A 102 -16.15 -2.35 -7.92
CA GLY A 102 -17.47 -1.75 -8.15
C GLY A 102 -17.62 -0.32 -7.60
N VAL A 103 -16.57 0.24 -6.99
CA VAL A 103 -16.60 1.55 -6.32
C VAL A 103 -15.37 2.39 -6.64
N MET A 104 -15.63 3.66 -6.93
CA MET A 104 -14.64 4.69 -7.26
C MET A 104 -14.73 5.83 -6.25
N SER A 105 -13.59 6.39 -5.86
CA SER A 105 -13.52 7.53 -4.95
C SER A 105 -13.20 8.78 -5.75
N LEU A 106 -14.14 9.74 -5.78
CA LEU A 106 -13.90 11.05 -6.38
C LEU A 106 -13.45 12.01 -5.28
N ASP A 107 -12.13 12.16 -5.19
CA ASP A 107 -11.48 12.96 -4.17
C ASP A 107 -11.30 14.40 -4.63
N SER A 108 -11.36 15.34 -3.70
CA SER A 108 -11.25 16.78 -4.02
C SER A 108 -12.33 17.25 -5.00
N LEU A 109 -13.52 16.66 -4.92
CA LEU A 109 -14.68 17.10 -5.66
C LEU A 109 -15.24 18.37 -4.99
N PRO A 110 -15.50 19.45 -5.75
CA PRO A 110 -16.08 20.66 -5.16
C PRO A 110 -17.46 20.42 -4.54
N VAL A 111 -17.77 21.17 -3.49
CA VAL A 111 -19.06 21.08 -2.81
C VAL A 111 -20.22 21.51 -3.72
N GLY A 112 -21.30 20.75 -3.68
CA GLY A 112 -22.46 21.04 -4.52
C GLY A 112 -23.41 19.92 -4.84
N ASP A 113 -24.53 20.33 -5.44
CA ASP A 113 -25.44 19.41 -6.11
C ASP A 113 -24.98 19.13 -7.55
N TYR A 114 -25.00 17.85 -7.92
CA TYR A 114 -24.71 17.35 -9.25
C TYR A 114 -25.88 16.50 -9.74
N GLU A 115 -26.38 16.84 -10.94
CA GLU A 115 -27.50 16.15 -11.58
C GLU A 115 -27.05 15.21 -12.71
N SER A 116 -25.84 15.39 -13.22
CA SER A 116 -25.25 14.53 -14.24
C SER A 116 -23.73 14.52 -14.21
N VAL A 117 -23.17 13.44 -14.75
CA VAL A 117 -21.74 13.31 -15.04
C VAL A 117 -21.56 12.87 -16.48
N SER A 118 -20.41 13.20 -17.06
CA SER A 118 -20.02 12.72 -18.39
C SER A 118 -18.99 11.62 -18.24
N VAL A 119 -19.19 10.50 -18.94
CA VAL A 119 -18.18 9.45 -19.06
C VAL A 119 -17.58 9.53 -20.45
N HIS A 120 -16.26 9.66 -20.50
CA HIS A 120 -15.46 9.71 -21.71
C HIS A 120 -14.74 8.37 -21.85
N PRO A 121 -15.24 7.47 -22.71
CA PRO A 121 -14.60 6.18 -22.90
C PRO A 121 -13.23 6.31 -23.59
N LEU A 122 -12.34 5.33 -23.40
CA LEU A 122 -11.12 5.23 -24.22
C LEU A 122 -11.44 5.12 -25.72
N GLU A 123 -12.49 4.37 -26.05
CA GLU A 123 -13.01 4.19 -27.39
C GLU A 123 -14.53 4.35 -27.39
N GLY A 124 -15.05 5.22 -28.25
CA GLY A 124 -16.49 5.45 -28.42
C GLY A 124 -16.93 6.88 -28.15
N ASP A 125 -18.25 7.07 -28.09
CA ASP A 125 -18.86 8.38 -27.89
C ASP A 125 -18.99 8.70 -26.40
N VAL A 126 -18.79 9.99 -26.06
CA VAL A 126 -19.03 10.52 -24.71
C VAL A 126 -20.50 10.35 -24.37
N ARG A 127 -20.79 9.83 -23.17
CA ARG A 127 -22.15 9.66 -22.64
C ARG A 127 -22.36 10.50 -21.39
N SER A 128 -23.59 10.93 -21.17
CA SER A 128 -23.99 11.62 -19.93
C SER A 128 -24.89 10.70 -19.12
N VAL A 129 -24.56 10.54 -17.85
CA VAL A 129 -25.29 9.72 -16.87
C VAL A 129 -25.93 10.64 -15.85
N ALA A 130 -27.23 10.47 -15.60
CA ALA A 130 -27.94 11.24 -14.58
C ALA A 130 -27.55 10.73 -13.19
N VAL A 131 -27.26 11.65 -12.28
CA VAL A 131 -26.90 11.38 -10.89
C VAL A 131 -27.69 12.31 -9.96
N SER A 132 -27.64 12.05 -8.66
CA SER A 132 -28.20 12.95 -7.65
C SER A 132 -27.25 13.00 -6.47
N TRP A 133 -26.11 13.67 -6.69
CA TRP A 133 -25.08 13.80 -5.67
C TRP A 133 -25.23 15.16 -4.99
N ASN A 134 -25.40 15.15 -3.67
CA ASN A 134 -25.29 16.34 -2.85
C ASN A 134 -23.99 16.18 -2.06
N VAL A 135 -22.96 16.88 -2.49
CA VAL A 135 -21.59 16.75 -1.98
C VAL A 135 -21.38 17.84 -0.94
N GLU A 136 -21.27 17.44 0.32
CA GLU A 136 -21.10 18.34 1.46
C GLU A 136 -19.62 18.55 1.83
N GLU A 137 -19.32 19.70 2.43
CA GLU A 137 -17.95 20.07 2.81
C GLU A 137 -17.42 19.19 3.95
N ASN A 138 -16.15 18.78 3.86
CA ASN A 138 -15.47 17.97 4.88
C ASN A 138 -16.21 16.67 5.25
N SER A 139 -16.90 16.06 4.28
CA SER A 139 -17.56 14.77 4.46
C SER A 139 -17.19 13.78 3.36
N THR A 140 -17.21 12.49 3.72
CA THR A 140 -17.26 11.39 2.75
C THR A 140 -18.72 11.12 2.42
N ASN A 141 -19.11 11.55 1.22
CA ASN A 141 -20.45 11.32 0.68
C ASN A 141 -20.50 9.94 0.03
N ILE A 142 -21.66 9.30 0.05
CA ILE A 142 -21.87 8.00 -0.58
C ILE A 142 -23.00 8.18 -1.60
N ASP A 143 -22.74 7.81 -2.84
CA ASP A 143 -23.76 7.77 -3.88
C ASP A 143 -24.91 6.86 -3.45
N ARG A 144 -26.15 7.32 -3.60
CA ARG A 144 -27.36 6.53 -3.29
C ARG A 144 -27.49 5.26 -4.13
N ALA A 145 -26.76 5.18 -5.25
CA ALA A 145 -26.65 3.97 -6.03
C ALA A 145 -25.83 2.86 -5.33
N LEU A 146 -25.05 3.21 -4.31
CA LEU A 146 -24.41 2.24 -3.42
C LEU A 146 -25.39 1.93 -2.27
N ASP A 147 -25.68 0.66 -2.04
CA ASP A 147 -26.45 0.18 -0.88
C ASP A 147 -25.62 0.23 0.43
N ALA A 148 -24.70 1.20 0.54
CA ALA A 148 -23.68 1.20 1.57
C ALA A 148 -24.23 1.69 2.92
N GLU A 149 -23.85 1.02 4.00
CA GLU A 149 -24.34 1.32 5.35
C GLU A 149 -23.19 1.31 6.36
N PHE A 150 -23.17 2.31 7.24
CA PHE A 150 -22.21 2.36 8.34
C PHE A 150 -22.53 1.30 9.40
N LYS A 151 -21.57 0.43 9.72
CA LYS A 151 -21.73 -0.68 10.69
C LYS A 151 -20.95 -0.52 11.98
N GLY A 152 -20.31 0.63 12.19
CA GLY A 152 -19.50 0.90 13.38
C GLY A 152 -18.07 1.24 12.99
N ALA A 153 -17.15 1.09 13.94
CA ALA A 153 -15.72 1.30 13.74
C ALA A 153 -14.93 0.11 14.28
N VAL A 154 -13.74 -0.10 13.72
CA VAL A 154 -12.72 -1.02 14.20
C VAL A 154 -11.49 -0.21 14.60
N ALA A 155 -10.87 -0.58 15.72
CA ALA A 155 -9.64 0.04 16.19
C ALA A 155 -8.52 -1.00 16.15
N LEU A 156 -7.49 -0.76 15.35
CA LEU A 156 -6.29 -1.59 15.31
C LEU A 156 -5.32 -1.08 16.37
N VAL A 157 -5.25 -1.80 17.50
CA VAL A 157 -4.36 -1.45 18.61
C VAL A 157 -3.04 -2.18 18.45
N LEU A 158 -1.93 -1.43 18.48
CA LEU A 158 -0.61 -2.03 18.39
C LEU A 158 -0.32 -2.94 19.61
N PRO A 159 0.22 -4.15 19.39
CA PRO A 159 0.63 -5.02 20.48
C PRO A 159 1.70 -4.41 21.39
N GLU A 160 1.80 -4.94 22.62
CA GLU A 160 2.88 -4.58 23.54
C GLU A 160 4.25 -4.78 22.88
N GLY A 161 5.16 -3.80 23.04
CA GLY A 161 6.47 -3.78 22.39
C GLY A 161 6.54 -3.04 21.05
N PHE A 162 5.40 -2.61 20.50
CA PHE A 162 5.30 -1.86 19.24
C PHE A 162 4.69 -0.46 19.38
N VAL A 163 4.30 -0.07 20.60
CA VAL A 163 3.64 1.20 20.90
C VAL A 163 4.52 2.41 20.52
N ASP A 164 5.84 2.24 20.45
CA ASP A 164 6.78 3.27 20.00
C ASP A 164 6.52 3.71 18.55
N LEU A 165 6.00 2.82 17.70
CA LEU A 165 5.71 3.11 16.30
C LEU A 165 4.64 4.18 16.12
N ALA A 166 3.64 4.23 17.02
CA ALA A 166 2.60 5.25 16.98
C ALA A 166 3.12 6.67 17.29
N SER A 167 4.29 6.76 17.94
CA SER A 167 4.97 8.02 18.25
C SER A 167 6.11 8.36 17.31
N SER A 168 6.29 7.59 16.23
CA SER A 168 7.33 7.81 15.23
C SER A 168 6.99 9.02 14.33
N ASP A 169 7.99 9.83 13.97
CA ASP A 169 7.85 10.91 12.97
C ASP A 169 7.79 10.37 11.52
N GLU A 170 7.83 9.05 11.36
CA GLU A 170 7.81 8.38 10.06
C GLU A 170 6.40 8.30 9.49
N VAL A 171 6.27 8.65 8.21
CA VAL A 171 5.04 8.44 7.44
C VAL A 171 5.06 7.03 6.87
N PHE A 172 4.10 6.19 7.25
CA PHE A 172 3.94 4.85 6.71
C PHE A 172 2.92 4.87 5.57
N GLU A 173 3.39 4.70 4.35
CA GLU A 173 2.57 4.65 3.14
C GLU A 173 2.43 3.20 2.65
N ASP A 174 1.36 2.97 1.88
CA ASP A 174 1.03 1.68 1.23
C ASP A 174 1.16 0.49 2.19
N MET A 175 0.64 0.62 3.42
CA MET A 175 0.80 -0.35 4.50
C MET A 175 -0.23 -1.47 4.39
N PRO A 176 0.17 -2.70 4.06
CA PRO A 176 -0.74 -3.84 4.05
C PRO A 176 -1.05 -4.25 5.48
N PHE A 177 -2.28 -4.65 5.74
CA PHE A 177 -2.70 -5.08 7.07
C PHE A 177 -3.82 -6.11 6.96
N ALA A 178 -3.92 -6.93 8.01
CA ALA A 178 -5.07 -7.79 8.24
C ALA A 178 -6.01 -7.13 9.24
N VAL A 179 -7.30 -7.43 9.16
CA VAL A 179 -8.31 -7.03 10.14
C VAL A 179 -9.37 -8.12 10.25
N ARG A 180 -9.84 -8.39 11.47
CA ARG A 180 -11.00 -9.24 11.71
C ARG A 180 -12.25 -8.37 11.84
N LEU A 181 -13.22 -8.60 10.97
CA LEU A 181 -14.49 -7.88 10.98
C LEU A 181 -15.64 -8.84 11.33
N PRO A 182 -16.73 -8.36 11.96
CA PRO A 182 -17.96 -9.15 12.08
C PRO A 182 -18.48 -9.56 10.70
N ASP A 183 -19.45 -10.47 10.64
CA ASP A 183 -20.09 -10.85 9.36
C ASP A 183 -20.78 -9.63 8.73
N VAL A 184 -20.07 -8.97 7.80
CA VAL A 184 -20.50 -7.79 7.05
C VAL A 184 -20.35 -8.08 5.56
N LYS A 185 -21.37 -7.73 4.78
CA LYS A 185 -21.40 -7.98 3.34
C LYS A 185 -20.48 -6.99 2.60
N ASN A 186 -19.48 -7.50 1.89
CA ASN A 186 -18.60 -6.70 1.02
C ASN A 186 -18.12 -5.38 1.66
N PRO A 187 -17.41 -5.44 2.79
CA PRO A 187 -17.01 -4.25 3.51
C PRO A 187 -15.84 -3.55 2.84
N CYS A 188 -15.73 -2.25 3.10
CA CYS A 188 -14.52 -1.45 3.02
C CYS A 188 -14.42 -0.66 4.32
N LEU A 189 -13.27 -0.01 4.52
CA LEU A 189 -13.05 0.86 5.67
C LEU A 189 -12.86 2.30 5.22
N LEU A 190 -13.20 3.25 6.08
CA LEU A 190 -12.82 4.65 5.94
C LEU A 190 -11.84 5.01 7.04
N ASP A 191 -10.73 5.64 6.70
CA ASP A 191 -9.82 6.20 7.70
C ASP A 191 -10.33 7.53 8.28
N ALA A 192 -9.57 8.11 9.22
CA ALA A 192 -9.93 9.35 9.88
C ALA A 192 -10.04 10.56 8.93
N ASP A 193 -9.34 10.52 7.79
CA ASP A 193 -9.42 11.52 6.71
C ASP A 193 -10.50 11.16 5.67
N GLY A 194 -11.26 10.08 5.94
CA GLY A 194 -12.32 9.55 5.09
C GLY A 194 -11.82 8.81 3.86
N ASN A 195 -10.53 8.45 3.76
CA ASN A 195 -10.00 7.73 2.62
C ASN A 195 -10.52 6.30 2.65
N MET A 196 -10.96 5.80 1.49
CA MET A 196 -11.46 4.45 1.39
C MET A 196 -10.32 3.44 1.32
N VAL A 197 -10.31 2.53 2.27
CA VAL A 197 -9.45 1.35 2.32
C VAL A 197 -10.27 0.15 1.86
N ARG A 198 -9.94 -0.34 0.66
CA ARG A 198 -10.57 -1.53 0.09
C ARG A 198 -10.10 -2.77 0.83
N LEU A 199 -11.01 -3.75 0.95
CA LEU A 199 -10.73 -5.00 1.63
C LEU A 199 -10.92 -6.20 0.70
N SER A 200 -10.03 -7.18 0.82
CA SER A 200 -10.18 -8.50 0.23
C SER A 200 -10.25 -9.54 1.33
N ARG A 201 -11.28 -10.37 1.33
CA ARG A 201 -11.49 -11.42 2.31
C ARG A 201 -10.41 -12.47 2.17
N ALA A 202 -9.75 -12.81 3.27
CA ALA A 202 -8.81 -13.93 3.30
C ALA A 202 -9.56 -15.23 3.01
N GLU A 203 -8.99 -16.08 2.16
CA GLU A 203 -9.55 -17.42 1.95
C GLU A 203 -9.35 -18.23 3.23
N LEU A 204 -10.45 -18.69 3.82
CA LEU A 204 -10.44 -19.71 4.86
C LEU A 204 -10.97 -20.98 4.21
N ALA A 205 -10.17 -22.04 4.18
CA ALA A 205 -10.62 -23.35 3.79
C ALA A 205 -11.75 -23.78 4.74
N ASP A 206 -12.74 -24.49 4.21
CA ASP A 206 -13.74 -25.23 4.99
C ASP A 206 -13.01 -26.35 5.77
N VAL A 207 -12.26 -25.99 6.82
CA VAL A 207 -11.74 -26.97 7.77
C VAL A 207 -12.97 -27.51 8.50
N PRO A 208 -13.28 -28.81 8.44
CA PRO A 208 -14.53 -29.39 8.98
C PRO A 208 -14.77 -29.15 10.48
N THR A 209 -13.78 -28.61 11.19
CA THR A 209 -13.80 -28.28 12.62
C THR A 209 -13.82 -26.78 12.91
N ALA A 210 -13.58 -25.92 11.92
CA ALA A 210 -13.75 -24.48 12.08
C ALA A 210 -15.26 -24.19 12.07
N LYS A 211 -15.81 -23.91 13.25
CA LYS A 211 -17.13 -23.27 13.33
C LYS A 211 -17.08 -22.04 12.43
N ALA A 212 -18.10 -21.85 11.59
CA ALA A 212 -18.34 -20.56 10.96
C ALA A 212 -18.28 -19.51 12.06
N SER A 213 -17.20 -18.74 12.11
CA SER A 213 -17.05 -17.66 13.06
C SER A 213 -17.97 -16.54 12.61
N ASP A 214 -18.61 -15.84 13.55
CA ASP A 214 -19.39 -14.63 13.28
C ASP A 214 -18.51 -13.44 12.81
N SER A 215 -17.30 -13.73 12.33
CA SER A 215 -16.27 -12.79 11.89
C SER A 215 -15.43 -13.41 10.78
N ALA A 216 -14.90 -12.58 9.87
CA ALA A 216 -13.96 -12.99 8.84
C ALA A 216 -12.69 -12.11 8.87
N VAL A 217 -11.57 -12.67 8.40
CA VAL A 217 -10.33 -11.91 8.22
C VAL A 217 -10.33 -11.29 6.83
N TYR A 218 -9.92 -10.02 6.76
CA TYR A 218 -9.77 -9.26 5.54
C TYR A 218 -8.36 -8.68 5.47
N TRP A 219 -7.84 -8.59 4.27
CA TRP A 219 -6.61 -7.88 3.92
C TRP A 219 -6.95 -6.54 3.28
N GLY A 220 -6.23 -5.50 3.64
CA GLY A 220 -6.33 -4.17 3.04
C GLY A 220 -4.96 -3.53 2.87
N VAL A 221 -4.92 -2.41 2.15
CA VAL A 221 -3.74 -1.53 2.09
C VAL A 221 -4.18 -0.14 2.54
N MET A 222 -3.60 0.34 3.64
CA MET A 222 -3.76 1.73 4.05
C MET A 222 -2.86 2.61 3.18
N PRO A 223 -3.42 3.59 2.44
CA PRO A 223 -2.61 4.53 1.67
C PRO A 223 -1.60 5.27 2.55
N GLN A 224 -2.04 5.66 3.74
CA GLN A 224 -1.21 6.25 4.78
C GLN A 224 -1.74 5.81 6.15
N VAL A 225 -0.84 5.44 7.06
CA VAL A 225 -1.22 5.10 8.44
C VAL A 225 -1.33 6.38 9.26
N ALA A 226 -2.48 6.57 9.91
CA ALA A 226 -2.71 7.62 10.89
C ALA A 226 -3.07 7.01 12.25
N PHE A 227 -2.27 7.34 13.27
CA PHE A 227 -2.55 6.94 14.65
C PHE A 227 -3.35 8.03 15.37
N ASP A 228 -4.32 7.60 16.18
CA ASP A 228 -5.09 8.49 17.05
C ASP A 228 -4.32 8.84 18.34
N GLU A 229 -4.93 9.65 19.21
CA GLU A 229 -4.33 10.08 20.48
C GLU A 229 -4.00 8.91 21.43
N ASN A 230 -4.62 7.75 21.24
CA ASN A 230 -4.37 6.53 22.02
C ASN A 230 -3.34 5.61 21.36
N GLY A 231 -2.80 5.99 20.19
CA GLY A 231 -1.87 5.19 19.41
C GLY A 231 -2.52 4.02 18.66
N ALA A 232 -3.85 4.06 18.46
CA ALA A 232 -4.58 3.09 17.66
C ALA A 232 -4.87 3.65 16.26
N ILE A 233 -5.15 2.76 15.30
CA ILE A 233 -5.66 3.14 13.99
C ILE A 233 -7.17 2.93 14.00
N SER A 234 -7.92 4.02 13.96
CA SER A 234 -9.39 3.98 13.96
C SER A 234 -9.92 4.02 12.53
N LEU A 235 -10.75 3.03 12.19
CA LEU A 235 -11.31 2.84 10.86
C LEU A 235 -12.81 2.60 10.95
N ASP A 236 -13.59 3.34 10.18
CA ASP A 236 -15.03 3.19 10.10
C ASP A 236 -15.40 2.05 9.13
N ILE A 237 -16.31 1.17 9.55
CA ILE A 237 -16.76 0.02 8.76
C ILE A 237 -17.96 0.43 7.92
N VAL A 238 -17.84 0.29 6.61
CA VAL A 238 -18.94 0.51 5.68
C VAL A 238 -19.28 -0.81 4.99
N GLU A 239 -20.46 -1.35 5.26
CA GLU A 239 -20.98 -2.54 4.57
C GLU A 239 -21.48 -2.17 3.17
N SER A 240 -21.38 -3.11 2.22
CA SER A 240 -21.89 -3.00 0.85
C SER A 240 -21.37 -1.79 0.08
N CYS A 241 -20.22 -1.25 0.47
CA CYS A 241 -19.55 -0.18 -0.28
C CYS A 241 -18.78 -0.69 -1.51
N GLN A 242 -18.51 -2.01 -1.59
CA GLN A 242 -17.90 -2.66 -2.76
C GLN A 242 -18.80 -3.80 -3.27
N SER A 243 -18.65 -4.15 -4.55
CA SER A 243 -19.47 -5.17 -5.24
C SER A 243 -19.07 -6.60 -4.89
N SER A 244 -17.81 -6.80 -4.47
CA SER A 244 -17.21 -8.10 -4.12
C SER A 244 -16.27 -7.92 -2.93
N ASP A 245 -16.22 -8.88 -2.02
CA ASP A 245 -15.17 -9.01 -1.00
C ASP A 245 -13.95 -9.80 -1.49
N ARG A 246 -13.95 -10.28 -2.74
CA ARG A 246 -12.81 -10.95 -3.38
C ARG A 246 -12.27 -10.03 -4.47
N ILE A 247 -11.29 -9.22 -4.11
CA ILE A 247 -10.63 -8.27 -5.02
C ILE A 247 -9.12 -8.50 -4.98
N ASP A 248 -8.46 -8.32 -6.12
CA ASP A 248 -7.01 -8.46 -6.21
C ASP A 248 -6.34 -7.15 -5.72
N LEU A 249 -5.78 -7.19 -4.52
CA LEU A 249 -5.10 -6.07 -3.90
C LEU A 249 -3.59 -6.21 -4.07
N ALA A 250 -2.93 -5.14 -4.49
CA ALA A 250 -1.48 -5.06 -4.55
C ALA A 250 -0.89 -4.89 -3.14
N LEU A 251 -0.98 -5.92 -2.31
CA LEU A 251 -0.46 -5.93 -0.93
C LEU A 251 1.07 -5.94 -0.89
N ALA A 252 1.73 -6.44 -1.93
CA ALA A 252 3.18 -6.44 -2.10
C ALA A 252 3.53 -6.67 -3.57
N ARG A 253 4.82 -6.84 -3.90
CA ARG A 253 5.22 -7.26 -5.26
C ARG A 253 4.74 -8.68 -5.58
N HIS A 254 4.68 -9.53 -4.57
CA HIS A 254 4.05 -10.85 -4.61
C HIS A 254 3.57 -11.20 -3.21
N VAL A 255 2.39 -11.78 -3.11
CA VAL A 255 1.90 -12.38 -1.88
C VAL A 255 1.44 -13.80 -2.18
N GLU A 256 1.85 -14.72 -1.32
CA GLU A 256 1.35 -16.09 -1.30
C GLU A 256 0.42 -16.24 -0.10
N HIS A 257 -0.87 -16.01 -0.34
CA HIS A 257 -1.94 -16.52 0.50
C HIS A 257 -2.22 -17.95 0.01
N PHE A 258 -2.13 -18.97 0.85
CA PHE A 258 -2.40 -20.32 0.38
C PHE A 258 -3.92 -20.49 0.14
N ASP A 259 -4.31 -21.02 -1.01
CA ASP A 259 -5.73 -21.17 -1.40
C ASP A 259 -6.47 -22.27 -0.62
N SER A 260 -5.72 -23.17 0.02
CA SER A 260 -6.32 -24.21 0.85
C SER A 260 -5.40 -24.64 1.97
N PHE A 261 -6.03 -25.10 3.05
CA PHE A 261 -5.36 -25.84 4.09
C PHE A 261 -4.90 -27.19 3.50
N GLU A 262 -3.63 -27.28 3.12
CA GLU A 262 -3.01 -28.49 2.56
C GLU A 262 -2.14 -29.18 3.62
N PRO A 263 -2.70 -30.09 4.45
CA PRO A 263 -1.91 -30.89 5.35
C PRO A 263 -1.39 -32.15 4.66
N SER A 264 -0.10 -32.42 4.84
CA SER A 264 0.44 -33.72 4.48
C SER A 264 -0.22 -34.84 5.32
N GLU A 265 -0.32 -36.06 4.76
CA GLU A 265 -0.87 -37.21 5.50
C GLU A 265 -0.11 -37.47 6.81
N ALA A 266 1.20 -37.25 6.82
CA ALA A 266 1.99 -37.40 8.04
C ALA A 266 1.80 -36.24 9.01
N ALA A 267 1.52 -35.02 8.56
CA ALA A 267 1.18 -33.90 9.45
C ALA A 267 -0.11 -34.19 10.22
N LEU A 268 -1.15 -34.68 9.54
CA LEU A 268 -2.41 -35.12 10.18
C LEU A 268 -2.19 -36.26 11.19
N ALA A 269 -1.28 -37.18 10.90
CA ALA A 269 -0.98 -38.30 11.79
C ALA A 269 -0.28 -37.91 13.11
N THR A 270 0.15 -36.65 13.28
CA THR A 270 0.75 -36.16 14.54
C THR A 270 -0.26 -35.96 15.67
N GLY A 271 -1.54 -35.76 15.35
CA GLY A 271 -2.56 -35.39 16.33
C GLY A 271 -2.43 -33.98 16.92
N ASN A 272 -1.55 -33.13 16.38
CA ASN A 272 -1.51 -31.71 16.74
C ASN A 272 -2.67 -30.95 16.06
N GLU A 273 -3.23 -29.96 16.75
CA GLU A 273 -4.12 -28.99 16.10
C GLU A 273 -3.30 -28.16 15.12
N LEU A 274 -3.48 -28.45 13.83
CA LEU A 274 -2.90 -27.69 12.75
C LEU A 274 -3.77 -26.45 12.54
N ALA A 275 -3.27 -25.28 12.93
CA ALA A 275 -3.96 -24.01 12.81
C ALA A 275 -3.18 -23.06 11.89
N SER A 276 -3.89 -22.35 11.02
CA SER A 276 -3.35 -21.27 10.20
C SER A 276 -3.23 -19.98 11.01
N VAL A 277 -2.47 -19.00 10.50
CA VAL A 277 -2.17 -17.76 11.21
C VAL A 277 -3.22 -16.69 10.93
N LEU A 278 -3.43 -16.34 9.67
CA LEU A 278 -4.36 -15.27 9.25
C LEU A 278 -5.27 -15.68 8.08
N GLY A 279 -4.82 -16.60 7.23
CA GLY A 279 -5.60 -17.20 6.15
C GLY A 279 -5.51 -18.72 6.22
N ASN A 280 -5.04 -19.36 5.14
CA ASN A 280 -4.69 -20.77 5.15
C ASN A 280 -3.18 -20.96 5.19
N SER A 281 -2.77 -21.98 5.92
CA SER A 281 -1.39 -22.43 6.00
C SER A 281 -1.18 -23.68 5.16
N ARG A 282 -0.03 -23.77 4.52
CA ARG A 282 0.48 -25.00 3.93
C ARG A 282 1.28 -25.79 4.95
N TRP A 283 0.90 -27.03 5.22
CA TRP A 283 1.61 -27.91 6.16
C TRP A 283 2.41 -28.95 5.39
N VAL A 284 3.73 -28.83 5.46
CA VAL A 284 4.67 -29.69 4.73
C VAL A 284 5.32 -30.71 5.66
N ASP A 285 5.80 -31.81 5.10
CA ASP A 285 6.72 -32.76 5.72
C ASP A 285 7.88 -33.17 4.79
N SER A 286 8.74 -34.07 5.28
CA SER A 286 9.93 -34.52 4.55
C SER A 286 9.67 -35.34 3.27
N THR A 287 8.43 -35.75 3.02
CA THR A 287 7.99 -36.52 1.85
C THR A 287 7.33 -35.65 0.79
N ASP A 288 6.95 -34.42 1.13
CA ASP A 288 6.34 -33.49 0.20
C ASP A 288 7.33 -32.97 -0.84
N LYS A 289 6.78 -32.62 -2.01
CA LYS A 289 7.53 -31.92 -3.07
C LYS A 289 7.64 -30.45 -2.73
N TRP A 290 8.64 -29.81 -3.31
CA TRP A 290 8.85 -28.37 -3.12
C TRP A 290 7.64 -27.64 -3.66
N PHE A 291 7.18 -26.65 -2.90
CA PHE A 291 6.27 -25.66 -3.43
C PHE A 291 7.09 -24.57 -4.08
N TYR A 292 6.80 -24.28 -5.35
CA TYR A 292 7.44 -23.19 -6.07
C TYR A 292 6.43 -22.08 -6.26
N ILE A 293 6.87 -20.84 -6.04
CA ILE A 293 6.18 -19.66 -6.55
C ILE A 293 6.61 -19.50 -8.00
N PRO A 294 5.78 -19.87 -8.99
CA PRO A 294 6.19 -19.90 -10.38
C PRO A 294 6.27 -18.48 -10.96
N ASP A 295 7.16 -18.32 -11.93
CA ASP A 295 7.30 -17.14 -12.76
C ASP A 295 7.59 -15.82 -12.01
N PHE A 296 8.20 -15.91 -10.82
CA PHE A 296 8.47 -14.74 -9.97
C PHE A 296 9.96 -14.45 -9.75
N LYS A 297 10.35 -13.18 -9.95
CA LYS A 297 11.65 -12.59 -9.59
C LYS A 297 11.53 -11.87 -8.25
N PRO A 298 12.12 -12.42 -7.17
CA PRO A 298 11.95 -11.82 -5.86
C PRO A 298 12.84 -10.57 -5.67
N PHE A 299 13.90 -10.40 -6.47
CA PHE A 299 14.74 -9.20 -6.46
C PHE A 299 14.26 -8.16 -7.48
N SER A 300 14.68 -6.90 -7.31
CA SER A 300 14.63 -5.86 -8.34
C SER A 300 15.38 -6.27 -9.61
N GLU A 301 15.14 -5.60 -10.74
CA GLU A 301 15.80 -5.92 -12.01
C GLU A 301 17.33 -5.75 -11.97
N ASP A 302 17.85 -4.85 -11.13
CA ASP A 302 19.28 -4.70 -10.88
C ASP A 302 19.82 -5.70 -9.84
N GLY A 303 18.94 -6.39 -9.11
CA GLY A 303 19.29 -7.46 -8.18
C GLY A 303 19.70 -7.02 -6.79
N TYR A 304 19.54 -5.74 -6.43
CA TYR A 304 20.03 -5.17 -5.17
C TYR A 304 18.96 -4.91 -4.12
N TYR A 305 17.68 -5.04 -4.48
CA TYR A 305 16.57 -4.73 -3.57
C TYR A 305 15.59 -5.91 -3.48
N MET A 306 15.20 -6.24 -2.24
CA MET A 306 14.18 -7.23 -1.90
C MET A 306 13.73 -7.02 -0.46
N GLY A 307 12.45 -7.20 -0.18
CA GLY A 307 11.95 -7.52 1.17
C GLY A 307 11.25 -8.87 1.18
N LEU A 308 11.28 -9.55 2.31
CA LEU A 308 10.53 -10.78 2.56
C LEU A 308 9.95 -10.79 3.97
N SER A 309 8.72 -11.24 4.11
CA SER A 309 8.11 -11.64 5.38
C SER A 309 7.46 -13.01 5.21
N ILE A 310 7.65 -13.90 6.17
CA ILE A 310 7.07 -15.26 6.14
C ILE A 310 6.72 -15.69 7.55
N TRP A 311 5.52 -16.27 7.71
CA TRP A 311 5.15 -16.98 8.92
C TRP A 311 5.49 -18.46 8.78
N PHE A 312 6.08 -19.05 9.82
CA PHE A 312 6.39 -20.47 9.87
C PHE A 312 6.15 -21.03 11.27
N ASN A 313 5.69 -22.27 11.32
CA ASN A 313 5.55 -23.07 12.54
C ASN A 313 6.25 -24.39 12.33
N VAL A 314 7.39 -24.57 13.00
CA VAL A 314 8.27 -25.72 12.78
C VAL A 314 8.85 -26.17 14.13
N ASP A 315 8.90 -27.47 14.38
CA ASP A 315 9.47 -28.05 15.61
C ASP A 315 10.92 -28.54 15.41
N SER A 316 11.84 -28.10 16.27
CA SER A 316 13.28 -28.40 16.18
C SER A 316 13.63 -29.89 16.18
N MET A 317 12.84 -30.75 16.85
CA MET A 317 13.05 -32.20 16.89
C MET A 317 12.71 -32.88 15.56
N GLN A 318 11.94 -32.21 14.70
CA GLN A 318 11.42 -32.78 13.46
C GLN A 318 12.23 -32.39 12.22
N VAL A 319 13.14 -31.41 12.35
CA VAL A 319 13.89 -30.87 11.21
C VAL A 319 15.30 -31.45 11.14
N GLY A 320 15.71 -31.89 9.94
CA GLY A 320 17.09 -32.30 9.65
C GLY A 320 18.14 -31.23 10.01
N GLU A 321 19.42 -31.59 10.09
CA GLU A 321 20.50 -30.64 10.45
C GLU A 321 20.56 -29.43 9.52
N TYR A 322 20.16 -29.59 8.25
CA TYR A 322 20.05 -28.53 7.27
C TYR A 322 18.70 -28.64 6.56
N ALA A 323 17.86 -27.63 6.73
CA ALA A 323 16.56 -27.55 6.06
C ALA A 323 16.27 -26.10 5.68
N GLN A 324 15.66 -25.90 4.51
CA GLN A 324 15.40 -24.60 3.91
C GLN A 324 13.92 -24.29 3.99
N ILE A 325 13.57 -23.24 4.73
CA ILE A 325 12.20 -22.77 4.88
C ILE A 325 11.75 -22.19 3.55
N ILE A 326 12.53 -21.25 3.02
CA ILE A 326 12.35 -20.67 1.70
C ILE A 326 13.69 -20.32 1.07
N SER A 327 13.81 -20.48 -0.25
CA SER A 327 15.02 -20.11 -0.98
C SER A 327 14.69 -19.68 -2.40
N ALA A 328 15.46 -18.75 -2.96
CA ALA A 328 15.44 -18.48 -4.39
C ALA A 328 16.89 -18.38 -4.85
N LYS A 329 17.27 -19.25 -5.81
CA LYS A 329 18.65 -19.32 -6.30
C LYS A 329 18.71 -19.60 -7.80
N LYS A 330 19.73 -19.02 -8.42
CA LYS A 330 20.18 -19.37 -9.76
C LYS A 330 21.70 -19.53 -9.77
N ASP A 331 22.17 -20.67 -10.23
CA ASP A 331 23.61 -21.00 -10.29
C ASP A 331 24.32 -20.78 -8.94
N SER A 332 23.67 -21.23 -7.86
CA SER A 332 24.08 -21.03 -6.46
C SER A 332 24.11 -19.58 -5.96
N THR A 333 23.61 -18.61 -6.73
CA THR A 333 23.49 -17.20 -6.33
C THR A 333 22.05 -16.89 -5.90
N GLY A 334 21.87 -16.22 -4.77
CA GLY A 334 20.55 -15.85 -4.23
C GLY A 334 20.50 -15.94 -2.71
N PHE A 335 19.31 -16.25 -2.17
CA PHE A 335 19.09 -16.34 -0.73
C PHE A 335 18.56 -17.71 -0.29
N THR A 336 18.71 -18.00 1.00
CA THR A 336 18.10 -19.16 1.67
C THR A 336 17.82 -18.81 3.12
N LEU A 337 16.55 -18.85 3.52
CA LEU A 337 16.16 -18.91 4.91
C LEU A 337 16.19 -20.37 5.35
N GLN A 338 17.00 -20.70 6.36
CA GLN A 338 17.28 -22.09 6.71
C GLN A 338 17.52 -22.31 8.20
N LYS A 339 17.20 -23.52 8.65
CA LYS A 339 17.78 -24.10 9.86
C LYS A 339 19.22 -24.50 9.58
N ARG A 340 20.14 -24.12 10.49
CA ARG A 340 21.54 -24.54 10.42
C ARG A 340 21.98 -25.33 11.66
N GLY A 341 22.46 -26.54 11.41
CA GLY A 341 23.09 -27.41 12.39
C GLY A 341 22.14 -27.92 13.48
N ALA A 342 22.72 -28.51 14.52
CA ALA A 342 21.99 -29.07 15.65
C ALA A 342 21.38 -28.00 16.59
N SER A 343 21.79 -26.73 16.46
CA SER A 343 21.35 -25.67 17.37
C SER A 343 19.88 -25.25 17.22
N GLY A 344 19.17 -25.72 16.18
CA GLY A 344 17.78 -25.34 15.94
C GLY A 344 17.58 -23.86 15.59
N ALA A 345 18.64 -23.15 15.21
CA ALA A 345 18.56 -21.74 14.86
C ALA A 345 18.21 -21.54 13.39
N VAL A 346 17.32 -20.60 13.12
CA VAL A 346 16.98 -20.12 11.77
C VAL A 346 17.88 -18.93 11.43
N ASN A 347 18.36 -18.88 10.20
CA ASN A 347 19.20 -17.78 9.69
C ASN A 347 18.97 -17.58 8.20
N LEU A 348 19.25 -16.36 7.76
CA LEU A 348 19.36 -16.02 6.36
C LEU A 348 20.79 -16.28 5.87
N ARG A 349 20.91 -17.02 4.78
CA ARG A 349 22.14 -17.19 4.01
C ARG A 349 22.01 -16.48 2.67
N LEU A 350 23.00 -15.66 2.35
CA LEU A 350 23.17 -14.99 1.07
C LEU A 350 24.39 -15.59 0.36
N ASP A 351 24.17 -16.02 -0.88
CA ASP A 351 25.22 -16.54 -1.74
C ASP A 351 25.36 -15.61 -2.95
N THR A 352 26.50 -14.94 -3.06
CA THR A 352 26.81 -14.00 -4.16
C THR A 352 27.71 -14.67 -5.19
N ARG A 353 27.65 -14.22 -6.46
CA ARG A 353 28.53 -14.72 -7.51
C ARG A 353 29.97 -14.20 -7.41
N THR A 354 30.12 -12.88 -7.24
CA THR A 354 31.41 -12.18 -7.26
C THR A 354 31.74 -11.47 -5.94
N GLY A 355 30.76 -11.30 -5.04
CA GLY A 355 30.93 -10.75 -3.70
C GLY A 355 31.30 -11.81 -2.64
N VAL A 356 30.84 -11.61 -1.39
CA VAL A 356 31.10 -12.56 -0.28
C VAL A 356 30.12 -13.75 -0.30
N TYR A 357 30.61 -14.89 -0.78
CA TYR A 357 29.87 -16.15 -0.79
C TYR A 357 29.57 -16.67 0.63
N ASN A 358 28.38 -17.25 0.83
CA ASN A 358 27.93 -17.87 2.07
C ASN A 358 27.92 -16.91 3.28
N THR A 359 27.43 -15.70 3.07
CA THR A 359 27.17 -14.73 4.14
C THR A 359 25.97 -15.20 4.95
N VAL A 360 26.14 -15.45 6.24
CA VAL A 360 25.06 -15.86 7.16
C VAL A 360 24.76 -14.74 8.14
N VAL A 361 23.49 -14.37 8.29
CA VAL A 361 22.98 -13.25 9.10
C VAL A 361 21.65 -13.59 9.77
N GLY A 362 21.27 -12.82 10.79
CA GLY A 362 19.94 -12.87 11.40
C GLY A 362 19.67 -14.18 12.13
N ARG A 363 20.60 -14.61 12.99
CA ARG A 363 20.46 -15.88 13.70
C ARG A 363 19.36 -15.80 14.78
N ALA A 364 18.18 -16.34 14.48
CA ALA A 364 17.08 -16.53 15.41
C ALA A 364 17.21 -17.88 16.15
N ASN A 365 17.34 -17.87 17.48
CA ASN A 365 17.40 -19.09 18.29
C ASN A 365 16.06 -19.32 19.00
N GLY A 366 15.67 -20.58 19.21
CA GLY A 366 14.44 -20.92 19.94
C GLY A 366 13.15 -20.82 19.14
N VAL A 367 13.20 -20.42 17.87
CA VAL A 367 12.02 -20.22 16.99
C VAL A 367 11.53 -21.50 16.31
N LEU A 368 12.14 -22.64 16.64
CA LEU A 368 11.74 -23.95 16.15
C LEU A 368 11.10 -24.73 17.31
N ASP A 369 10.03 -24.18 17.87
CA ASP A 369 9.38 -24.67 19.08
C ASP A 369 7.95 -25.19 18.83
N GLY A 370 7.54 -25.29 17.56
CA GLY A 370 6.18 -25.70 17.19
C GLY A 370 5.14 -24.59 17.36
N THR A 371 5.56 -23.33 17.50
CA THR A 371 4.69 -22.15 17.47
C THR A 371 4.92 -21.31 16.22
N TRP A 372 3.95 -20.45 15.89
CA TRP A 372 4.05 -19.55 14.74
C TRP A 372 4.97 -18.38 15.03
N HIS A 373 6.00 -18.24 14.20
CA HIS A 373 6.94 -17.12 14.21
C HIS A 373 6.94 -16.43 12.86
N ASN A 374 7.21 -15.12 12.86
CA ASN A 374 7.48 -14.35 11.66
C ASN A 374 8.99 -14.14 11.52
N TYR A 375 9.58 -14.56 10.40
CA TYR A 375 10.91 -14.13 10.02
C TYR A 375 10.80 -13.18 8.85
N SER A 376 11.39 -12.00 8.96
CA SER A 376 11.42 -11.05 7.86
C SER A 376 12.81 -10.47 7.66
N PHE A 377 13.09 -10.05 6.44
CA PHE A 377 14.34 -9.38 6.11
C PHE A 377 14.17 -8.45 4.92
N LYS A 378 15.07 -7.49 4.82
CA LYS A 378 15.21 -6.64 3.64
C LYS A 378 16.67 -6.53 3.22
N ILE A 379 16.88 -6.50 1.92
CA ILE A 379 18.15 -6.28 1.25
C ILE A 379 18.00 -4.95 0.50
N HIS A 380 18.94 -4.04 0.71
CA HIS A 380 18.96 -2.72 0.09
C HIS A 380 20.42 -2.39 -0.26
N GLY A 381 20.79 -2.67 -1.51
CA GLY A 381 22.19 -2.63 -1.93
C GLY A 381 23.02 -3.68 -1.16
N ASP A 382 24.13 -3.21 -0.59
CA ASP A 382 25.08 -3.99 0.21
C ASP A 382 24.67 -4.11 1.70
N SER A 383 23.42 -3.77 2.03
CA SER A 383 22.87 -3.85 3.38
C SER A 383 21.81 -4.92 3.48
N VAL A 384 21.87 -5.73 4.55
CA VAL A 384 20.80 -6.65 4.92
C VAL A 384 20.35 -6.37 6.34
N THR A 385 19.04 -6.30 6.56
CA THR A 385 18.43 -6.15 7.89
C THR A 385 17.43 -7.28 8.09
N THR A 386 17.50 -7.93 9.25
CA THR A 386 16.70 -9.12 9.59
C THR A 386 15.91 -8.87 10.87
N PHE A 387 14.72 -9.46 10.94
CA PHE A 387 13.81 -9.36 12.06
C PHE A 387 13.25 -10.75 12.39
N ILE A 388 12.94 -10.96 13.67
CA ILE A 388 12.09 -12.06 14.13
C ILE A 388 10.97 -11.48 14.96
N ASP A 389 9.74 -11.87 14.66
CA ASP A 389 8.55 -11.43 15.39
C ASP A 389 8.50 -9.91 15.53
N GLY A 390 8.77 -9.21 14.41
CA GLY A 390 8.84 -7.75 14.34
C GLY A 390 9.97 -7.10 15.13
N THR A 391 10.86 -7.87 15.77
CA THR A 391 12.02 -7.35 16.51
C THR A 391 13.28 -7.42 15.66
N LEU A 392 14.05 -6.32 15.63
CA LEU A 392 15.33 -6.27 14.91
C LEU A 392 16.30 -7.31 15.48
N LEU A 393 16.73 -8.26 14.65
CA LEU A 393 17.77 -9.24 14.99
C LEU A 393 19.17 -8.71 14.69
N GLU A 394 19.37 -8.25 13.45
CA GLU A 394 20.68 -7.84 12.95
C GLU A 394 20.51 -6.92 11.74
N SER A 395 21.38 -5.92 11.64
CA SER A 395 21.62 -5.16 10.42
C SER A 395 23.11 -5.24 10.09
N ARG A 396 23.45 -5.61 8.85
CA ARG A 396 24.82 -5.92 8.44
C ARG A 396 25.10 -5.49 7.02
N GLN A 397 26.31 -4.96 6.82
CA GLN A 397 26.88 -4.72 5.49
C GLN A 397 27.56 -5.99 4.95
N PHE A 398 27.38 -6.25 3.66
CA PHE A 398 28.02 -7.33 2.92
C PHE A 398 28.28 -6.87 1.48
N ASP A 399 29.24 -7.49 0.79
CA ASP A 399 29.49 -7.19 -0.63
C ASP A 399 28.59 -8.08 -1.49
N ALA A 400 27.58 -7.48 -2.13
CA ALA A 400 26.64 -8.18 -3.00
C ALA A 400 27.24 -8.56 -4.37
N GLY A 401 28.39 -7.98 -4.74
CA GLY A 401 29.05 -8.20 -6.02
C GLY A 401 28.17 -7.75 -7.19
N GLU A 402 27.79 -8.69 -8.06
CA GLU A 402 26.89 -8.46 -9.20
C GLU A 402 25.38 -8.47 -8.83
N GLY A 403 25.04 -8.57 -7.54
CA GLY A 403 23.66 -8.67 -7.07
C GLY A 403 23.01 -10.03 -7.32
N PHE A 404 21.68 -10.06 -7.22
CA PHE A 404 20.88 -11.30 -7.20
C PHE A 404 19.78 -11.36 -8.27
N ALA A 405 19.83 -10.51 -9.30
CA ALA A 405 18.77 -10.36 -10.32
C ALA A 405 18.39 -11.68 -11.03
N ALA A 406 19.31 -12.64 -11.08
CA ALA A 406 19.09 -13.94 -11.72
C ALA A 406 18.30 -14.94 -10.84
N ALA A 407 18.18 -14.69 -9.53
CA ALA A 407 17.40 -15.56 -8.65
C ALA A 407 15.91 -15.49 -9.03
N PHE A 408 15.26 -16.64 -9.12
CA PHE A 408 13.92 -16.80 -9.67
C PHE A 408 13.25 -18.02 -9.05
N ASN A 409 11.91 -18.07 -9.10
CA ASN A 409 11.08 -19.15 -8.57
C ASN A 409 11.43 -19.55 -7.14
N PRO A 410 11.09 -18.72 -6.13
CA PRO A 410 11.23 -19.10 -4.74
C PRO A 410 10.63 -20.49 -4.47
N ALA A 411 11.39 -21.34 -3.79
CA ALA A 411 11.02 -22.68 -3.39
C ALA A 411 10.88 -22.74 -1.87
N ILE A 412 9.79 -23.36 -1.41
CA ILE A 412 9.39 -23.46 -0.02
C ILE A 412 9.46 -24.93 0.43
N GLY A 413 9.97 -25.17 1.65
CA GLY A 413 9.88 -26.46 2.34
C GLY A 413 10.94 -27.51 1.95
N TYR A 414 12.13 -27.11 1.51
CA TYR A 414 13.18 -28.08 1.14
C TYR A 414 13.94 -28.67 2.34
N GLY A 415 14.38 -29.92 2.23
CA GLY A 415 15.36 -30.51 3.14
C GLY A 415 14.77 -31.14 4.41
N GLY A 416 13.53 -31.63 4.35
CA GLY A 416 12.93 -32.35 5.47
C GLY A 416 12.30 -31.45 6.52
N ILE A 417 11.82 -30.27 6.13
CA ILE A 417 11.00 -29.45 7.02
C ILE A 417 9.70 -30.18 7.27
N ARG A 418 9.27 -30.17 8.53
CA ARG A 418 7.93 -30.54 8.92
C ARG A 418 7.31 -29.41 9.72
N GLY A 419 6.21 -28.86 9.23
CA GLY A 419 5.62 -27.67 9.83
C GLY A 419 4.70 -26.91 8.89
N GLY A 420 4.11 -25.84 9.44
CA GLY A 420 3.24 -24.91 8.73
C GLY A 420 4.03 -23.75 8.16
N ILE A 421 3.64 -23.29 6.98
CA ILE A 421 4.07 -22.04 6.38
C ILE A 421 2.81 -21.27 6.01
N ASP A 422 2.81 -19.98 6.29
CA ASP A 422 1.67 -19.11 6.06
C ASP A 422 2.17 -17.73 5.64
N GLU A 423 1.32 -16.99 4.94
CA GLU A 423 1.46 -15.56 4.67
C GLU A 423 2.88 -15.14 4.21
N VAL A 424 3.21 -15.45 2.96
CA VAL A 424 4.52 -15.11 2.37
C VAL A 424 4.41 -13.82 1.55
N PHE A 425 5.12 -12.78 1.97
CA PHE A 425 5.12 -11.49 1.30
C PHE A 425 6.51 -11.20 0.73
N PHE A 426 6.56 -10.76 -0.52
CA PHE A 426 7.76 -10.20 -1.15
C PHE A 426 7.56 -8.72 -1.46
N PHE A 427 8.42 -7.90 -0.87
CA PHE A 427 8.45 -6.47 -1.08
C PHE A 427 9.62 -6.05 -1.98
N ASP A 428 9.66 -4.78 -2.37
CA ASP A 428 10.75 -4.25 -3.19
C ASP A 428 12.06 -4.05 -2.41
N GLY A 429 12.05 -4.04 -1.07
CA GLY A 429 13.23 -3.82 -0.22
C GLY A 429 13.51 -2.35 0.12
N THR A 430 12.61 -1.44 -0.25
CA THR A 430 12.71 0.00 0.07
C THR A 430 12.09 0.34 1.43
N GLN A 431 11.35 -0.59 2.02
CA GLN A 431 10.68 -0.44 3.31
C GLN A 431 11.68 -0.05 4.42
N SER A 432 11.29 0.88 5.29
CA SER A 432 12.09 1.25 6.46
C SER A 432 12.12 0.11 7.50
N ASN A 433 12.91 0.27 8.56
CA ASN A 433 12.86 -0.70 9.67
C ASN A 433 11.53 -0.61 10.40
N ASN A 434 11.03 0.58 10.70
CA ASN A 434 9.76 0.74 11.41
C ASN A 434 8.57 0.29 10.56
N TRP A 435 8.63 0.47 9.24
CA TRP A 435 7.63 -0.05 8.32
C TRP A 435 7.50 -1.57 8.44
N MET A 436 8.64 -2.30 8.42
CA MET A 436 8.64 -3.76 8.60
C MET A 436 8.12 -4.18 9.98
N ARG A 437 8.45 -3.41 11.03
CA ARG A 437 7.95 -3.64 12.39
C ARG A 437 6.43 -3.43 12.48
N LEU A 438 5.92 -2.37 11.84
CA LEU A 438 4.50 -2.04 11.82
C LEU A 438 3.70 -3.09 11.04
N PHE A 439 4.20 -3.49 9.88
CA PHE A 439 3.58 -4.56 9.08
C PHE A 439 3.40 -5.86 9.88
N TYR A 440 4.42 -6.27 10.65
CA TYR A 440 4.28 -7.40 11.57
C TYR A 440 3.27 -7.11 12.69
N ALA A 441 3.35 -5.95 13.34
CA ALA A 441 2.51 -5.60 14.48
C ALA A 441 1.02 -5.63 14.14
N LEU A 442 0.65 -5.16 12.94
CA LEU A 442 -0.74 -5.15 12.47
C LEU A 442 -1.28 -6.57 12.21
N GLN A 443 -0.45 -7.45 11.65
CA GLN A 443 -0.79 -8.88 11.54
C GLN A 443 -0.93 -9.54 12.92
N TYR A 444 0.03 -9.30 13.81
CA TYR A 444 0.06 -9.90 15.14
C TYR A 444 -1.10 -9.47 16.03
N ALA A 445 -1.59 -8.23 15.86
CA ALA A 445 -2.80 -7.75 16.54
C ALA A 445 -4.00 -8.66 16.28
N VAL A 446 -4.23 -9.04 15.01
CA VAL A 446 -5.36 -9.90 14.61
C VAL A 446 -5.18 -11.37 15.03
N ILE A 447 -3.94 -11.84 15.14
CA ILE A 447 -3.62 -13.23 15.56
C ILE A 447 -3.86 -13.42 17.07
N LYS A 448 -3.66 -12.37 17.86
CA LYS A 448 -3.75 -12.42 19.33
C LYS A 448 -5.18 -12.30 19.85
N GLU A 449 -6.08 -11.69 19.08
CA GLU A 449 -7.52 -11.63 19.35
C GLU A 449 -8.20 -13.01 19.29
#